data_AF-A0A1V5ZLL1-F1
#
_entry.id   AF-A0A1V5ZLL1-F1
#
_cell.length_a   1.000
_cell.length_b   1.000
_cell.length_c   1.000
_cell.angle_alpha   90.00
_cell.angle_beta   90.00
_cell.angle_gamma   90.00
#
_symmetry.space_group_name_H-M   'P 1'
#
loop_
_entity.id
_entity.type
_entity.pdbx_description
1 polymer ?
#
loop_
_entity_poly.entity_id
_entity_poly.type
_entity_poly.pdbx_seq_one_letter_code
_entity_poly.pdbx_strand_id
1 'polypeptide(L)'
;MYKKYELIETNYEDRYRIEALKDFQLITGEVIKTGDLGGIVSGKHNLSQEGNCWISYHTAVSDNSRVEDNAVLKDFSCACGNSKVSGNAVMKDNSTILDFSTISGNAVMKDWSRICDSSTVSGNAVMKDYSCAQGDSIITGNAILQVFQRIQYGTVTTDLLGTKNLIGALYAELGVVPQNNKVILYKTVWSTDNPDVFKSNHRRNFLYKIGKISRVRNVDEDVFKSCTRGLHLTTLNIAKNYGGDTILECEVDLKDIITVQFSKVRTRKCKVIRVYKEE
;
A
#
# COMPACT_ATOMS: atom_id res chain seq x y z
N MET A 1 -26.66 -29.62 10.26
CA MET A 1 -26.38 -28.16 10.23
C MET A 1 -26.90 -27.63 8.91
N TYR A 2 -27.72 -26.56 8.92
CA TYR A 2 -28.27 -25.98 7.68
C TYR A 2 -27.18 -25.19 6.96
N LYS A 3 -26.99 -25.44 5.66
CA LYS A 3 -26.01 -24.72 4.83
C LYS A 3 -26.36 -23.23 4.75
N LYS A 4 -25.35 -22.36 4.75
CA LYS A 4 -25.50 -20.91 4.52
C LYS A 4 -25.65 -20.58 3.04
N TYR A 5 -24.92 -21.29 2.19
CA TYR A 5 -24.92 -21.07 0.74
C TYR A 5 -24.63 -22.36 -0.02
N GLU A 6 -24.92 -22.36 -1.31
CA GLU A 6 -24.45 -23.39 -2.25
C GLU A 6 -23.68 -22.80 -3.44
N LEU A 7 -23.05 -23.70 -4.21
CA LEU A 7 -22.26 -23.37 -5.38
C LEU A 7 -23.06 -23.69 -6.63
N ILE A 8 -23.17 -22.71 -7.52
CA ILE A 8 -23.70 -22.84 -8.87
C ILE A 8 -22.52 -22.87 -9.84
N GLU A 9 -22.46 -23.89 -10.70
CA GLU A 9 -21.46 -23.98 -11.76
C GLU A 9 -21.54 -22.79 -12.73
N THR A 10 -20.39 -22.37 -13.24
CA THR A 10 -20.31 -21.36 -14.31
C THR A 10 -19.79 -21.99 -15.58
N ASN A 11 -19.78 -21.22 -16.67
CA ASN A 11 -19.18 -21.65 -17.94
C ASN A 11 -17.64 -21.75 -17.91
N TYR A 12 -17.02 -21.48 -16.76
CA TYR A 12 -15.58 -21.54 -16.56
C TYR A 12 -15.25 -22.66 -15.58
N GLU A 13 -14.28 -23.49 -15.96
CA GLU A 13 -13.75 -24.54 -15.11
C GLU A 13 -13.23 -23.97 -13.78
N ASP A 14 -13.50 -24.69 -12.68
CA ASP A 14 -13.13 -24.32 -11.32
C ASP A 14 -13.57 -22.91 -10.90
N ARG A 15 -14.73 -22.46 -11.39
CA ARG A 15 -15.37 -21.21 -10.97
C ARG A 15 -16.85 -21.44 -10.70
N TYR A 16 -17.26 -21.05 -9.50
CA TYR A 16 -18.61 -21.23 -9.00
C TYR A 16 -19.18 -19.90 -8.51
N ARG A 17 -20.43 -19.64 -8.81
CA ARG A 17 -21.20 -18.55 -8.20
C ARG A 17 -21.78 -19.05 -6.88
N ILE A 18 -21.70 -18.24 -5.82
CA ILE A 18 -22.38 -18.58 -4.56
C ILE A 18 -23.84 -18.09 -4.59
N GLU A 19 -24.74 -18.88 -4.03
CA GLU A 19 -26.15 -18.51 -3.80
C GLU A 19 -26.53 -18.73 -2.34
N ALA A 20 -27.15 -17.74 -1.72
CA ALA A 20 -27.56 -17.81 -0.32
C ALA A 20 -28.74 -18.76 -0.12
N LEU A 21 -28.66 -19.62 0.90
CA LEU A 21 -29.69 -20.60 1.25
C LEU A 21 -30.51 -20.21 2.49
N LYS A 22 -30.21 -19.06 3.09
CA LYS A 22 -30.91 -18.54 4.25
C LYS A 22 -30.74 -17.03 4.34
N ASP A 23 -31.62 -16.40 5.11
CA ASP A 23 -31.53 -14.98 5.44
C ASP A 23 -30.52 -14.74 6.57
N PHE A 24 -29.67 -13.72 6.45
CA PHE A 24 -28.76 -13.27 7.52
C PHE A 24 -28.31 -11.83 7.29
N GLN A 25 -27.81 -11.18 8.36
CA GLN A 25 -27.32 -9.80 8.30
C GLN A 25 -25.80 -9.75 8.39
N LEU A 26 -25.19 -8.99 7.49
CA LEU A 26 -23.75 -8.72 7.46
C LEU A 26 -23.36 -7.69 8.53
N ILE A 27 -22.08 -7.65 8.89
CA ILE A 27 -21.55 -6.62 9.80
C ILE A 27 -21.68 -5.20 9.23
N THR A 28 -21.85 -5.07 7.90
CA THR A 28 -22.14 -3.81 7.20
C THR A 28 -23.58 -3.34 7.35
N GLY A 29 -24.46 -4.15 7.95
CA GLY A 29 -25.89 -3.89 8.10
C GLY A 29 -26.76 -4.38 6.94
N GLU A 30 -26.15 -4.76 5.82
CA GLU A 30 -26.83 -5.34 4.65
C GLU A 30 -27.45 -6.70 5.01
N VAL A 31 -28.66 -6.96 4.53
CA VAL A 31 -29.36 -8.24 4.73
C VAL A 31 -29.25 -9.07 3.46
N ILE A 32 -28.64 -10.25 3.57
CA ILE A 32 -28.63 -11.26 2.52
C ILE A 32 -29.90 -12.09 2.66
N LYS A 33 -30.61 -12.26 1.55
CA LYS A 33 -31.83 -13.05 1.44
C LYS A 33 -31.57 -14.38 0.76
N THR A 34 -32.40 -15.36 1.10
CA THR A 34 -32.42 -16.65 0.40
C THR A 34 -32.61 -16.43 -1.11
N GLY A 35 -31.75 -17.01 -1.94
CA GLY A 35 -31.70 -16.81 -3.39
C GLY A 35 -30.79 -15.68 -3.87
N ASP A 36 -30.22 -14.88 -2.97
CA ASP A 36 -29.27 -13.83 -3.36
C ASP A 36 -27.99 -14.45 -3.92
N LEU A 37 -27.58 -13.97 -5.10
CA LEU A 37 -26.32 -14.34 -5.74
C LEU A 37 -25.17 -13.50 -5.17
N GLY A 38 -24.14 -14.18 -4.69
CA GLY A 38 -22.89 -13.56 -4.23
C GLY A 38 -21.79 -13.63 -5.30
N GLY A 39 -20.53 -13.55 -4.87
CA GLY A 39 -19.35 -13.53 -5.75
C GLY A 39 -18.99 -14.87 -6.38
N ILE A 40 -17.85 -14.88 -7.08
CA ILE A 40 -17.25 -16.08 -7.67
C ILE A 40 -16.21 -16.67 -6.72
N VAL A 41 -16.24 -17.99 -6.56
CA VAL A 41 -15.25 -18.76 -5.80
C VAL A 41 -14.65 -19.89 -6.62
N SER A 42 -13.43 -20.32 -6.28
CA SER A 42 -12.81 -21.53 -6.86
C SER A 42 -13.31 -22.82 -6.23
N GLY A 43 -13.86 -22.76 -5.01
CA GLY A 43 -14.45 -23.91 -4.35
C GLY A 43 -15.03 -23.59 -2.98
N LYS A 44 -15.57 -24.63 -2.31
CA LYS A 44 -16.24 -24.51 -1.01
C LYS A 44 -15.32 -24.01 0.11
N HIS A 45 -14.00 -24.16 -0.05
CA HIS A 45 -13.01 -23.71 0.92
C HIS A 45 -12.82 -22.19 0.94
N ASN A 46 -13.25 -21.48 -0.11
CA ASN A 46 -13.03 -20.04 -0.20
C ASN A 46 -13.96 -19.21 0.69
N LEU A 47 -15.15 -19.71 1.01
CA LEU A 47 -16.12 -19.03 1.87
C LEU A 47 -16.61 -19.97 2.96
N SER A 48 -16.45 -19.59 4.23
CA SER A 48 -16.93 -20.43 5.34
C SER A 48 -18.45 -20.58 5.32
N GLN A 49 -18.94 -21.79 5.62
CA GLN A 49 -20.36 -22.03 5.90
C GLN A 49 -20.80 -21.46 7.26
N GLU A 50 -19.83 -21.22 8.15
CA GLU A 50 -20.03 -20.64 9.47
C GLU A 50 -19.92 -19.10 9.46
N GLY A 51 -20.48 -18.47 10.50
CA GLY A 51 -20.51 -17.02 10.65
C GLY A 51 -21.28 -16.31 9.53
N ASN A 52 -21.26 -14.97 9.55
CA ASN A 52 -21.99 -14.13 8.60
C ASN A 52 -21.10 -13.60 7.46
N CYS A 53 -19.91 -14.16 7.26
CA CYS A 53 -19.03 -13.76 6.18
C CYS A 53 -19.69 -13.95 4.80
N TRP A 54 -19.40 -13.02 3.89
CA TRP A 54 -20.02 -12.98 2.56
C TRP A 54 -19.14 -12.31 1.50
N ILE A 55 -19.33 -12.74 0.26
CA ILE A 55 -18.65 -12.24 -0.94
C ILE A 55 -19.75 -11.69 -1.86
N SER A 56 -19.76 -10.38 -2.13
CA SER A 56 -20.79 -9.76 -2.98
C SER A 56 -20.60 -10.06 -4.47
N TYR A 57 -21.66 -9.83 -5.26
CA TYR A 57 -21.78 -10.28 -6.65
C TYR A 57 -20.57 -9.98 -7.57
N HIS A 58 -19.98 -8.79 -7.47
CA HIS A 58 -18.85 -8.38 -8.34
C HIS A 58 -17.46 -8.76 -7.79
N THR A 59 -17.39 -9.52 -6.71
CA THR A 59 -16.15 -9.89 -6.04
C THR A 59 -15.76 -11.34 -6.39
N ALA A 60 -14.45 -11.59 -6.46
CA ALA A 60 -13.89 -12.93 -6.67
C ALA A 60 -12.95 -13.34 -5.53
N VAL A 61 -13.02 -14.61 -5.13
CA VAL A 61 -12.08 -15.23 -4.20
C VAL A 61 -11.61 -16.55 -4.81
N SER A 62 -10.33 -16.64 -5.15
CA SER A 62 -9.79 -17.80 -5.87
C SER A 62 -8.61 -18.45 -5.15
N ASP A 63 -8.11 -19.52 -5.75
CA ASP A 63 -7.00 -20.34 -5.24
C ASP A 63 -7.32 -20.86 -3.83
N ASN A 64 -6.37 -20.82 -2.90
CA ASN A 64 -6.52 -21.29 -1.52
C ASN A 64 -7.03 -20.18 -0.57
N SER A 65 -7.43 -19.02 -1.09
CA SER A 65 -7.81 -17.88 -0.25
C SER A 65 -9.08 -18.15 0.54
N ARG A 66 -9.20 -17.64 1.76
CA ARG A 66 -10.33 -17.95 2.66
C ARG A 66 -10.99 -16.70 3.23
N VAL A 67 -12.32 -16.70 3.19
CA VAL A 67 -13.17 -15.69 3.82
C VAL A 67 -13.97 -16.37 4.94
N GLU A 68 -13.75 -15.93 6.18
CA GLU A 68 -14.23 -16.59 7.40
C GLU A 68 -14.89 -15.58 8.37
N ASP A 69 -15.50 -16.10 9.44
CA ASP A 69 -16.16 -15.32 10.51
C ASP A 69 -17.27 -14.39 10.00
N ASN A 70 -17.12 -13.07 10.17
CA ASN A 70 -18.05 -12.03 9.73
C ASN A 70 -17.45 -11.14 8.62
N ALA A 71 -16.36 -11.57 7.98
CA ALA A 71 -15.67 -10.78 6.97
C ALA A 71 -16.56 -10.52 5.74
N VAL A 72 -16.50 -9.31 5.18
CA VAL A 72 -17.26 -8.91 3.99
C VAL A 72 -16.32 -8.44 2.90
N LEU A 73 -16.42 -9.05 1.72
CA LEU A 73 -15.72 -8.61 0.51
C LEU A 73 -16.74 -8.13 -0.52
N LYS A 74 -16.60 -6.89 -1.01
CA LYS A 74 -17.57 -6.30 -1.96
C LYS A 74 -16.95 -5.30 -2.93
N ASP A 75 -17.79 -4.70 -3.78
CA ASP A 75 -17.43 -3.56 -4.64
C ASP A 75 -16.16 -3.81 -5.49
N PHE A 76 -16.17 -4.89 -6.27
CA PHE A 76 -15.09 -5.29 -7.19
C PHE A 76 -13.76 -5.66 -6.52
N SER A 77 -13.81 -6.07 -5.25
CA SER A 77 -12.62 -6.56 -4.55
C SER A 77 -12.17 -7.96 -5.02
N CYS A 78 -10.92 -8.34 -4.73
CA CYS A 78 -10.38 -9.65 -5.08
C CYS A 78 -9.49 -10.24 -3.97
N ALA A 79 -9.57 -11.55 -3.74
CA ALA A 79 -8.64 -12.29 -2.89
C ALA A 79 -8.13 -13.54 -3.63
N CYS A 80 -6.82 -13.71 -3.74
CA CYS A 80 -6.22 -14.90 -4.38
C CYS A 80 -4.88 -15.32 -3.74
N GLY A 81 -4.29 -16.42 -4.19
CA GLY A 81 -3.15 -17.06 -3.55
C GLY A 81 -3.55 -17.90 -2.32
N ASN A 82 -2.88 -17.68 -1.19
CA ASN A 82 -3.14 -18.34 0.10
C ASN A 82 -3.65 -17.33 1.16
N SER A 83 -4.37 -16.30 0.70
CA SER A 83 -4.73 -15.17 1.55
C SER A 83 -5.87 -15.49 2.51
N LYS A 84 -6.00 -14.72 3.59
CA LYS A 84 -7.07 -14.89 4.58
C LYS A 84 -7.75 -13.56 4.93
N VAL A 85 -9.08 -13.53 4.89
CA VAL A 85 -9.89 -12.43 5.39
C VAL A 85 -10.85 -12.96 6.45
N SER A 86 -10.74 -12.50 7.69
CA SER A 86 -11.53 -13.02 8.80
C SER A 86 -11.87 -11.96 9.86
N GLY A 87 -12.48 -12.36 10.97
CA GLY A 87 -13.03 -11.43 11.98
C GLY A 87 -14.20 -10.62 11.44
N ASN A 88 -14.21 -9.32 11.72
CA ASN A 88 -15.18 -8.34 11.24
C ASN A 88 -14.60 -7.47 10.09
N ALA A 89 -13.59 -7.99 9.39
CA ALA A 89 -12.90 -7.25 8.35
C ALA A 89 -13.82 -6.89 7.17
N VAL A 90 -13.63 -5.71 6.59
CA VAL A 90 -14.36 -5.28 5.39
C VAL A 90 -13.37 -4.88 4.31
N MET A 91 -13.40 -5.57 3.18
CA MET A 91 -12.62 -5.25 1.98
C MET A 91 -13.54 -4.83 0.85
N LYS A 92 -13.30 -3.66 0.25
CA LYS A 92 -14.18 -3.11 -0.78
C LYS A 92 -13.45 -2.18 -1.74
N ASP A 93 -14.20 -1.57 -2.66
CA ASP A 93 -13.76 -0.49 -3.53
C ASP A 93 -12.51 -0.85 -4.35
N ASN A 94 -12.57 -1.93 -5.14
CA ASN A 94 -11.48 -2.46 -5.99
C ASN A 94 -10.19 -2.86 -5.25
N SER A 95 -10.28 -3.22 -3.97
CA SER A 95 -9.13 -3.63 -3.16
C SER A 95 -8.74 -5.09 -3.38
N THR A 96 -7.45 -5.39 -3.28
CA THR A 96 -6.89 -6.72 -3.56
C THR A 96 -5.99 -7.25 -2.45
N ILE A 97 -6.20 -8.50 -2.05
CA ILE A 97 -5.32 -9.26 -1.14
C ILE A 97 -4.74 -10.49 -1.85
N LEU A 98 -3.44 -10.74 -1.67
CA LEU A 98 -2.67 -11.76 -2.40
C LEU A 98 -1.77 -12.58 -1.48
N ASP A 99 -1.15 -13.62 -2.05
CA ASP A 99 -0.08 -14.40 -1.44
C ASP A 99 -0.51 -15.01 -0.10
N PHE A 100 0.35 -14.99 0.93
CA PHE A 100 0.02 -15.47 2.29
C PHE A 100 -0.49 -14.34 3.20
N SER A 101 -1.08 -13.30 2.62
CA SER A 101 -1.47 -12.10 3.36
C SER A 101 -2.77 -12.29 4.15
N THR A 102 -2.92 -11.55 5.26
CA THR A 102 -4.08 -11.66 6.15
C THR A 102 -4.72 -10.31 6.44
N ILE A 103 -6.05 -10.23 6.40
CA ILE A 103 -6.85 -9.16 7.01
C ILE A 103 -7.71 -9.76 8.13
N SER A 104 -7.68 -9.16 9.32
CA SER A 104 -8.45 -9.65 10.48
C SER A 104 -8.90 -8.50 11.41
N GLY A 105 -9.60 -8.83 12.50
CA GLY A 105 -10.12 -7.84 13.44
C GLY A 105 -11.27 -7.03 12.86
N ASN A 106 -11.29 -5.72 13.11
CA ASN A 106 -12.24 -4.76 12.53
C ASN A 106 -11.59 -3.95 11.39
N ALA A 107 -10.56 -4.50 10.74
CA ALA A 107 -9.82 -3.78 9.72
C ALA A 107 -10.68 -3.47 8.50
N VAL A 108 -10.47 -2.29 7.90
CA VAL A 108 -11.16 -1.85 6.69
C VAL A 108 -10.15 -1.57 5.60
N MET A 109 -10.32 -2.19 4.44
CA MET A 109 -9.49 -2.00 3.26
C MET A 109 -10.36 -1.55 2.09
N LYS A 110 -10.04 -0.38 1.52
CA LYS A 110 -10.83 0.25 0.47
C LYS A 110 -9.99 1.07 -0.51
N ASP A 111 -10.65 1.65 -1.49
CA ASP A 111 -10.11 2.63 -2.43
C ASP A 111 -8.82 2.17 -3.12
N TRP A 112 -8.89 1.05 -3.86
CA TRP A 112 -7.79 0.49 -4.65
C TRP A 112 -6.54 0.13 -3.83
N SER A 113 -6.72 -0.22 -2.56
CA SER A 113 -5.60 -0.65 -1.72
C SER A 113 -5.15 -2.07 -2.07
N ARG A 114 -3.92 -2.41 -1.71
CA ARG A 114 -3.33 -3.74 -1.96
C ARG A 114 -2.56 -4.29 -0.76
N ILE A 115 -2.67 -5.59 -0.53
CA ILE A 115 -1.82 -6.33 0.43
C ILE A 115 -1.22 -7.53 -0.30
N CYS A 116 0.09 -7.70 -0.19
CA CYS A 116 0.83 -8.82 -0.76
C CYS A 116 2.03 -9.21 0.12
N ASP A 117 2.80 -10.21 -0.31
CA ASP A 117 4.06 -10.61 0.31
C ASP A 117 3.92 -10.89 1.82
N SER A 118 2.96 -11.77 2.17
CA SER A 118 2.71 -12.25 3.54
C SER A 118 2.41 -11.16 4.58
N SER A 119 1.94 -9.99 4.14
CA SER A 119 1.65 -8.88 5.05
C SER A 119 0.34 -9.07 5.82
N THR A 120 0.29 -8.51 7.03
CA THR A 120 -0.87 -8.64 7.95
C THR A 120 -1.49 -7.29 8.25
N VAL A 121 -2.81 -7.20 8.10
CA VAL A 121 -3.62 -6.04 8.49
C VAL A 121 -4.65 -6.47 9.52
N SER A 122 -4.66 -5.82 10.69
CA SER A 122 -5.48 -6.27 11.83
C SER A 122 -5.91 -5.12 12.74
N GLY A 123 -6.61 -5.43 13.83
CA GLY A 123 -7.11 -4.43 14.76
C GLY A 123 -8.21 -3.58 14.15
N ASN A 124 -8.14 -2.26 14.31
CA ASN A 124 -9.04 -1.29 13.68
C ASN A 124 -8.32 -0.53 12.55
N ALA A 125 -7.32 -1.15 11.92
CA ALA A 125 -6.55 -0.51 10.87
C ALA A 125 -7.41 -0.16 9.65
N VAL A 126 -7.11 0.97 9.02
CA VAL A 126 -7.76 1.42 7.79
C VAL A 126 -6.72 1.59 6.68
N MET A 127 -6.91 0.88 5.58
CA MET A 127 -6.16 1.04 4.33
C MET A 127 -7.07 1.67 3.28
N LYS A 128 -6.64 2.78 2.67
CA LYS A 128 -7.38 3.51 1.64
C LYS A 128 -6.46 4.26 0.68
N ASP A 129 -7.04 4.90 -0.31
CA ASP A 129 -6.38 5.84 -1.23
C ASP A 129 -5.11 5.26 -1.88
N TYR A 130 -5.24 4.11 -2.55
CA TYR A 130 -4.15 3.40 -3.24
C TYR A 130 -2.98 2.99 -2.32
N SER A 131 -3.25 2.75 -1.04
CA SER A 131 -2.22 2.30 -0.10
C SER A 131 -1.80 0.84 -0.34
N CYS A 132 -0.57 0.50 0.05
CA CYS A 132 -0.01 -0.84 -0.12
C CYS A 132 0.68 -1.32 1.16
N ALA A 133 0.47 -2.58 1.51
CA ALA A 133 1.23 -3.31 2.52
C ALA A 133 1.93 -4.51 1.85
N GLN A 134 3.24 -4.61 2.02
CA GLN A 134 4.07 -5.65 1.41
C GLN A 134 5.30 -5.97 2.28
N GLY A 135 6.10 -6.97 1.90
CA GLY A 135 7.37 -7.31 2.57
C GLY A 135 7.24 -7.74 4.03
N ASP A 136 6.34 -8.68 4.33
CA ASP A 136 6.10 -9.18 5.70
C ASP A 136 5.70 -8.08 6.70
N SER A 137 5.11 -6.97 6.21
CA SER A 137 4.74 -5.83 7.05
C SER A 137 3.50 -6.11 7.92
N ILE A 138 3.43 -5.44 9.07
CA ILE A 138 2.31 -5.56 10.01
C ILE A 138 1.65 -4.19 10.20
N ILE A 139 0.38 -4.09 9.83
CA ILE A 139 -0.44 -2.91 10.04
C ILE A 139 -1.52 -3.29 11.05
N THR A 140 -1.50 -2.67 12.23
CA THR A 140 -2.40 -3.07 13.33
C THR A 140 -2.83 -1.89 14.20
N GLY A 141 -3.54 -2.16 15.30
CA GLY A 141 -4.02 -1.11 16.20
C GLY A 141 -5.00 -0.17 15.48
N ASN A 142 -4.74 1.13 15.53
CA ASN A 142 -5.55 2.16 14.86
C ASN A 142 -4.78 2.80 13.69
N ALA A 143 -3.95 2.01 13.01
CA ALA A 143 -3.17 2.50 11.87
C ALA A 143 -4.05 3.02 10.74
N ILE A 144 -3.63 4.10 10.09
CA ILE A 144 -4.24 4.60 8.86
C ILE A 144 -3.16 4.66 7.80
N LEU A 145 -3.35 3.87 6.75
CA LEU A 145 -2.57 3.91 5.51
C LEU A 145 -3.42 4.61 4.45
N GLN A 146 -2.86 5.67 3.87
CA GLN A 146 -3.58 6.53 2.94
C GLN A 146 -2.63 7.21 1.96
N VAL A 147 -3.17 7.81 0.90
CA VAL A 147 -2.45 8.63 -0.08
C VAL A 147 -1.18 7.94 -0.60
N PHE A 148 -1.34 6.78 -1.23
CA PHE A 148 -0.25 6.03 -1.86
C PHE A 148 0.88 5.61 -0.91
N GLN A 149 0.66 5.58 0.42
CA GLN A 149 1.64 5.01 1.34
C GLN A 149 1.93 3.55 1.01
N ARG A 150 3.21 3.19 1.00
CA ARG A 150 3.67 1.83 0.72
C ARG A 150 4.49 1.30 1.88
N ILE A 151 3.85 0.60 2.79
CA ILE A 151 4.51 -0.01 3.94
C ILE A 151 5.17 -1.31 3.50
N GLN A 152 6.47 -1.39 3.73
CA GLN A 152 7.35 -2.51 3.33
C GLN A 152 8.12 -3.11 4.50
N TYR A 153 8.21 -2.39 5.63
CA TYR A 153 9.05 -2.78 6.75
C TYR A 153 8.36 -2.59 8.10
N GLY A 154 8.48 -3.61 8.95
CA GLY A 154 8.13 -3.57 10.36
C GLY A 154 6.64 -3.40 10.64
N THR A 155 6.34 -2.78 11.79
CA THR A 155 4.98 -2.65 12.32
C THR A 155 4.52 -1.20 12.36
N VAL A 156 3.35 -0.92 11.80
CA VAL A 156 2.67 0.38 11.85
C VAL A 156 1.39 0.26 12.66
N THR A 157 1.26 1.08 13.70
CA THR A 157 0.12 1.03 14.64
C THR A 157 -0.73 2.30 14.69
N THR A 158 -0.35 3.33 13.91
CA THR A 158 -0.94 4.68 13.93
C THR A 158 -0.94 5.32 12.54
N ASP A 159 -1.61 6.46 12.38
CA ASP A 159 -1.59 7.29 11.17
C ASP A 159 -0.26 8.04 11.05
N LEU A 160 0.70 7.48 10.31
CA LEU A 160 2.03 8.08 10.16
C LEU A 160 1.99 9.45 9.48
N LEU A 161 1.05 9.66 8.53
CA LEU A 161 0.91 10.93 7.83
C LEU A 161 0.20 11.98 8.68
N GLY A 162 -0.93 11.62 9.27
CA GLY A 162 -1.72 12.51 10.12
C GLY A 162 -0.98 12.97 11.37
N THR A 163 -0.15 12.09 11.94
CA THR A 163 0.71 12.43 13.10
C THR A 163 2.06 13.03 12.71
N LYS A 164 2.36 13.14 11.40
CA LYS A 164 3.65 13.60 10.86
C LYS A 164 4.85 12.82 11.42
N ASN A 165 4.69 11.52 11.65
CA ASN A 165 5.77 10.65 12.09
C ASN A 165 6.71 10.30 10.93
N LEU A 166 7.58 11.25 10.58
CA LEU A 166 8.51 11.12 9.45
C LEU A 166 9.52 9.99 9.64
N ILE A 167 9.97 9.75 10.88
CA ILE A 167 10.93 8.67 11.17
C ILE A 167 10.26 7.32 10.94
N GLY A 168 9.04 7.14 11.45
CA GLY A 168 8.24 5.95 11.21
C GLY A 168 7.98 5.73 9.72
N ALA A 169 7.61 6.79 8.98
CA ALA A 169 7.36 6.69 7.55
C ALA A 169 8.63 6.37 6.73
N LEU A 170 9.78 6.94 7.08
CA LEU A 170 11.07 6.62 6.46
C LEU A 170 11.44 5.14 6.67
N TYR A 171 11.30 4.64 7.89
CA TYR A 171 11.60 3.24 8.17
C TYR A 171 10.57 2.33 7.47
N ALA A 172 9.28 2.58 7.66
CA ALA A 172 8.22 1.71 7.19
C ALA A 172 8.15 1.64 5.65
N GLU A 173 8.40 2.74 4.94
CA GLU A 173 8.32 2.74 3.47
C GLU A 173 9.65 2.47 2.76
N LEU A 174 10.78 2.79 3.40
CA LEU A 174 12.10 2.78 2.73
C LEU A 174 13.16 1.97 3.46
N GLY A 175 12.90 1.48 4.68
CA GLY A 175 13.90 0.83 5.53
C GLY A 175 14.99 1.79 5.99
N VAL A 176 14.76 3.11 5.92
CA VAL A 176 15.77 4.14 6.21
C VAL A 176 15.63 4.61 7.65
N VAL A 177 16.71 4.47 8.42
CA VAL A 177 16.81 4.99 9.78
C VAL A 177 17.67 6.26 9.77
N PRO A 178 17.15 7.41 10.22
CA PRO A 178 17.93 8.65 10.30
C PRO A 178 19.10 8.54 11.28
N GLN A 179 20.22 9.18 10.94
CA GLN A 179 21.38 9.35 11.81
C GLN A 179 21.66 10.83 12.00
N ASN A 180 21.80 11.29 13.25
CA ASN A 180 22.06 12.70 13.59
C ASN A 180 21.07 13.68 12.93
N ASN A 181 19.77 13.35 12.93
CA ASN A 181 18.69 14.10 12.27
C ASN A 181 18.82 14.23 10.75
N LYS A 182 19.54 13.31 10.09
CA LYS A 182 19.72 13.31 8.64
C LYS A 182 19.54 11.93 8.04
N VAL A 183 19.27 11.91 6.74
CA VAL A 183 19.19 10.70 5.93
C VAL A 183 20.00 10.86 4.64
N ILE A 184 20.56 9.76 4.16
CA ILE A 184 21.15 9.67 2.82
C ILE A 184 20.10 9.11 1.88
N LEU A 185 19.83 9.85 0.81
CA LEU A 185 18.88 9.49 -0.24
C LEU A 185 19.48 9.78 -1.61
N TYR A 186 18.88 9.22 -2.64
CA TYR A 186 19.43 9.19 -3.98
C TYR A 186 18.52 9.91 -4.96
N LYS A 187 19.15 10.55 -5.95
CA LYS A 187 18.47 11.28 -7.00
C LYS A 187 19.06 10.93 -8.36
N THR A 188 18.25 10.34 -9.23
CA THR A 188 18.59 10.15 -10.64
C THR A 188 18.50 11.47 -11.40
N VAL A 189 19.50 11.75 -12.22
CA VAL A 189 19.72 13.00 -12.95
C VAL A 189 20.33 12.72 -14.33
N TRP A 190 20.43 13.75 -15.16
CA TRP A 190 21.18 13.74 -16.43
C TRP A 190 22.49 14.50 -16.28
N SER A 191 23.55 13.93 -16.83
CA SER A 191 24.87 14.57 -16.91
C SER A 191 24.82 15.85 -17.75
N THR A 192 25.82 16.70 -17.54
CA THR A 192 26.11 17.84 -18.41
C THR A 192 27.58 17.81 -18.79
N ASP A 193 28.00 18.69 -19.71
CA ASP A 193 29.41 18.85 -20.08
C ASP A 193 30.28 19.31 -18.90
N ASN A 194 29.65 19.84 -17.84
CA ASN A 194 30.32 20.10 -16.57
C ASN A 194 30.15 18.89 -15.63
N PRO A 195 31.24 18.22 -15.23
CA PRO A 195 31.19 16.98 -14.43
C PRO A 195 30.63 17.18 -13.02
N ASP A 196 30.55 18.41 -12.53
CA ASP A 196 29.99 18.73 -11.22
C ASP A 196 28.52 19.15 -11.26
N VAL A 197 27.93 19.32 -12.45
CA VAL A 197 26.59 19.89 -12.65
C VAL A 197 25.70 18.91 -13.40
N PHE A 198 24.47 18.75 -12.91
CA PHE A 198 23.52 17.76 -13.41
C PHE A 198 22.13 18.36 -13.58
N LYS A 199 21.39 17.94 -14.62
CA LYS A 199 20.02 18.36 -14.87
C LYS A 199 19.04 17.40 -14.18
N SER A 200 18.00 17.95 -13.54
CA SER A 200 16.92 17.13 -12.98
C SER A 200 16.26 16.29 -14.07
N ASN A 201 16.01 15.02 -13.76
CA ASN A 201 15.27 14.11 -14.65
C ASN A 201 13.80 14.47 -14.84
N HIS A 202 13.23 15.34 -14.00
CA HIS A 202 11.85 15.80 -14.10
C HIS A 202 11.72 17.24 -14.65
N ARG A 203 12.65 18.15 -14.29
CA ARG A 203 12.67 19.53 -14.78
C ARG A 203 14.06 19.89 -15.27
N ARG A 204 14.33 19.74 -16.58
CA ARG A 204 15.69 19.89 -17.15
C ARG A 204 16.39 21.23 -16.84
N ASN A 205 15.64 22.29 -16.53
CA ASN A 205 16.20 23.60 -16.15
C ASN A 205 16.60 23.69 -14.65
N PHE A 206 16.23 22.72 -13.82
CA PHE A 206 16.67 22.64 -12.44
C PHE A 206 18.01 21.89 -12.38
N LEU A 207 19.04 22.55 -11.87
CA LEU A 207 20.39 22.00 -11.81
C LEU A 207 20.75 21.57 -10.38
N TYR A 208 21.44 20.44 -10.28
CA TYR A 208 22.13 19.96 -9.09
C TYR A 208 23.63 20.20 -9.27
N LYS A 209 24.34 20.53 -8.19
CA LYS A 209 25.80 20.70 -8.21
C LYS A 209 26.45 20.03 -7.02
N ILE A 210 27.52 19.26 -7.24
CA ILE A 210 28.28 18.58 -6.18
C ILE A 210 28.75 19.58 -5.12
N GLY A 211 28.62 19.20 -3.85
CA GLY A 211 29.00 20.01 -2.69
C GLY A 211 28.05 21.18 -2.38
N LYS A 212 27.02 21.43 -3.20
CA LYS A 212 26.06 22.52 -3.02
C LYS A 212 24.71 22.02 -2.49
N ILE A 213 23.98 22.95 -1.88
CA ILE A 213 22.60 22.74 -1.45
C ILE A 213 21.68 23.01 -2.64
N SER A 214 20.93 21.99 -3.05
CA SER A 214 19.80 22.15 -3.96
C SER A 214 18.55 22.47 -3.14
N ARG A 215 17.82 23.53 -3.52
CA ARG A 215 16.61 23.98 -2.82
C ARG A 215 15.50 24.36 -3.80
N VAL A 216 14.27 24.01 -3.47
CA VAL A 216 13.06 24.51 -4.13
C VAL A 216 12.50 25.66 -3.28
N ARG A 217 12.28 26.84 -3.88
CA ARG A 217 11.85 28.05 -3.12
C ARG A 217 10.41 27.97 -2.66
N ASN A 218 9.53 27.63 -3.59
CA ASN A 218 8.12 27.48 -3.30
C ASN A 218 7.86 25.98 -3.29
N VAL A 219 7.65 25.38 -2.13
CA VAL A 219 7.36 23.95 -2.01
C VAL A 219 5.86 23.81 -1.75
N ASP A 220 5.27 22.65 -2.05
CA ASP A 220 3.92 22.35 -1.58
C ASP A 220 4.04 21.71 -0.18
N GLU A 221 3.40 22.27 0.83
CA GLU A 221 3.55 21.79 2.22
C GLU A 221 2.49 20.76 2.62
N ASP A 222 1.58 20.44 1.69
CA ASP A 222 0.49 19.49 1.90
C ASP A 222 1.04 18.06 1.96
N VAL A 223 1.02 17.46 3.16
CA VAL A 223 1.54 16.10 3.38
C VAL A 223 0.67 15.02 2.73
N PHE A 224 -0.56 15.34 2.33
CA PHE A 224 -1.49 14.43 1.65
C PHE A 224 -1.37 14.51 0.13
N LYS A 225 -0.27 15.09 -0.39
CA LYS A 225 0.05 15.11 -1.82
C LYS A 225 1.41 14.50 -2.11
N SER A 226 1.41 13.47 -2.94
CA SER A 226 2.61 12.68 -3.26
C SER A 226 3.52 13.33 -4.31
N CYS A 227 3.02 13.67 -5.49
CA CYS A 227 3.83 14.11 -6.65
C CYS A 227 3.77 15.63 -6.90
N THR A 228 3.83 16.46 -5.85
CA THR A 228 3.73 17.92 -6.01
C THR A 228 5.07 18.63 -5.85
N ARG A 229 5.06 19.95 -5.86
CA ARG A 229 6.27 20.77 -5.94
C ARG A 229 7.20 20.49 -4.75
N GLY A 230 8.44 20.11 -5.04
CA GLY A 230 9.48 19.78 -4.08
C GLY A 230 10.62 18.99 -4.73
N LEU A 231 11.70 18.76 -3.99
CA LEU A 231 12.72 17.77 -4.40
C LEU A 231 12.22 16.38 -4.03
N HIS A 232 12.37 15.43 -4.95
CA HIS A 232 12.00 14.04 -4.72
C HIS A 232 13.25 13.19 -4.78
N LEU A 233 13.53 12.50 -3.68
CA LEU A 233 14.63 11.56 -3.53
C LEU A 233 14.07 10.23 -3.03
N THR A 234 14.82 9.15 -3.19
CA THR A 234 14.41 7.81 -2.76
C THR A 234 15.64 6.99 -2.35
N THR A 235 15.46 5.71 -2.03
CA THR A 235 16.59 4.78 -1.80
C THR A 235 17.29 4.45 -3.11
N LEU A 236 18.53 3.98 -3.02
CA LEU A 236 19.35 3.66 -4.18
C LEU A 236 18.65 2.64 -5.10
N ASN A 237 18.10 1.57 -4.52
CA ASN A 237 17.44 0.51 -5.28
C ASN A 237 16.30 1.04 -6.16
N ILE A 238 15.51 1.99 -5.62
CA ILE A 238 14.40 2.59 -6.35
C ILE A 238 14.91 3.64 -7.34
N ALA A 239 15.97 4.39 -7.00
CA ALA A 239 16.57 5.39 -7.88
C ALA A 239 17.06 4.79 -9.20
N LYS A 240 17.57 3.55 -9.18
CA LYS A 240 18.01 2.81 -10.38
C LYS A 240 16.89 2.59 -11.41
N ASN A 241 15.62 2.64 -10.98
CA ASN A 241 14.46 2.42 -11.85
C ASN A 241 13.94 3.71 -12.52
N TYR A 242 14.53 4.88 -12.23
CA TYR A 242 14.15 6.14 -12.84
C TYR A 242 15.05 6.51 -14.01
N GLY A 243 14.50 7.24 -14.99
CA GLY A 243 15.26 7.75 -16.13
C GLY A 243 16.33 8.77 -15.73
N GLY A 244 17.50 8.66 -16.36
CA GLY A 244 18.70 9.47 -16.19
C GLY A 244 19.95 8.62 -16.45
N ASP A 245 21.11 9.26 -16.57
CA ASP A 245 22.39 8.57 -16.80
C ASP A 245 23.29 8.55 -15.55
N THR A 246 22.89 9.26 -14.48
CA THR A 246 23.69 9.43 -13.27
C THR A 246 22.82 9.42 -12.02
N ILE A 247 23.34 8.87 -10.92
CA ILE A 247 22.71 8.91 -9.60
C ILE A 247 23.55 9.76 -8.66
N LEU A 248 22.90 10.71 -7.98
CA LEU A 248 23.50 11.54 -6.95
C LEU A 248 23.17 11.01 -5.57
N GLU A 249 24.17 10.92 -4.70
CA GLU A 249 24.01 10.73 -3.27
C GLU A 249 23.76 12.08 -2.60
N CYS A 250 22.67 12.20 -1.84
CA CYS A 250 22.22 13.45 -1.25
C CYS A 250 21.94 13.27 0.24
N GLU A 251 22.41 14.23 1.05
CA GLU A 251 22.07 14.33 2.46
C GLU A 251 20.84 15.23 2.64
N VAL A 252 19.86 14.77 3.42
CA VAL A 252 18.63 15.50 3.73
C VAL A 252 18.45 15.58 5.24
N ASP A 253 18.25 16.78 5.77
CA ASP A 253 17.89 16.99 7.18
C ASP A 253 16.42 16.63 7.38
N LEU A 254 16.09 15.96 8.48
CA LEU A 254 14.73 15.55 8.81
C LEU A 254 13.75 16.73 8.79
N LYS A 255 14.18 17.91 9.24
CA LYS A 255 13.31 19.10 9.26
C LYS A 255 12.93 19.61 7.86
N ASP A 256 13.70 19.23 6.85
CA ASP A 256 13.45 19.62 5.46
C ASP A 256 12.51 18.64 4.74
N ILE A 257 12.31 17.44 5.29
CA ILE A 257 11.35 16.47 4.78
C ILE A 257 9.93 16.95 5.04
N ILE A 258 9.08 16.77 4.04
CA ILE A 258 7.66 17.13 4.08
C ILE A 258 6.82 15.88 4.26
N THR A 259 7.05 14.87 3.42
CA THR A 259 6.30 13.61 3.45
C THR A 259 7.12 12.48 2.85
N VAL A 260 6.78 11.25 3.24
CA VAL A 260 7.24 10.01 2.65
C VAL A 260 6.00 9.28 2.17
N GLN A 261 5.91 9.03 0.87
CA GLN A 261 4.77 8.39 0.20
C GLN A 261 5.27 7.74 -1.07
N PHE A 262 4.63 6.67 -1.54
CA PHE A 262 4.96 6.01 -2.80
C PHE A 262 6.45 5.68 -2.92
N SER A 263 7.06 5.27 -1.80
CA SER A 263 8.48 4.93 -1.71
C SER A 263 9.42 6.07 -2.16
N LYS A 264 9.07 7.33 -1.87
CA LYS A 264 9.91 8.50 -2.11
C LYS A 264 9.74 9.52 -0.99
N VAL A 265 10.76 10.34 -0.81
CA VAL A 265 10.80 11.45 0.13
C VAL A 265 10.66 12.75 -0.64
N ARG A 266 9.67 13.56 -0.26
CA ARG A 266 9.54 14.94 -0.74
C ARG A 266 10.15 15.89 0.28
N THR A 267 11.09 16.71 -0.16
CA THR A 267 11.86 17.62 0.71
C THR A 267 12.02 19.01 0.11
N ARG A 268 12.24 20.00 0.97
CA ARG A 268 12.50 21.40 0.57
C ARG A 268 13.90 21.58 -0.02
N LYS A 269 14.89 20.88 0.53
CA LYS A 269 16.29 20.97 0.11
C LYS A 269 17.08 19.71 0.43
N CYS A 270 18.17 19.51 -0.28
CA CYS A 270 19.17 18.49 0.01
C CYS A 270 20.58 19.03 -0.27
N LYS A 271 21.61 18.47 0.37
CA LYS A 271 23.01 18.70 0.01
C LYS A 271 23.45 17.58 -0.94
N VAL A 272 23.93 17.94 -2.12
CA VAL A 272 24.50 16.96 -3.06
C VAL A 272 25.90 16.62 -2.58
N ILE A 273 26.14 15.36 -2.24
CA ILE A 273 27.41 14.90 -1.67
C ILE A 273 28.38 14.54 -2.79
N ARG A 274 27.97 13.62 -3.67
CA ARG A 274 28.80 13.06 -4.74
C ARG A 274 27.92 12.35 -5.77
N VAL A 275 28.53 11.98 -6.89
CA VAL A 275 27.98 10.95 -7.79
C VAL A 275 28.17 9.59 -7.13
N TYR A 276 27.11 8.80 -7.09
CA TYR A 276 27.18 7.40 -6.65
C TYR A 276 27.92 6.58 -7.71
N LYS A 277 28.83 5.72 -7.26
CA LYS A 277 29.54 4.74 -8.09
C LYS A 277 29.26 3.37 -7.51
N GLU A 278 28.88 2.41 -8.34
CA GLU A 278 28.87 0.99 -7.95
C GLU A 278 30.33 0.58 -7.74
N GLU A 279 30.62 0.01 -6.57
CA GLU A 279 31.92 -0.61 -6.27
C GLU A 279 32.01 -2.00 -6.90
#